data_AF-A0A412LIX1-F1
#
_entry.id   AF-A0A412LIX1-F1
#
_cell.length_a   1.000
_cell.length_b   1.000
_cell.length_c   1.000
_cell.angle_alpha   90.00
_cell.angle_beta   90.00
_cell.angle_gamma   90.00
#
_symmetry.space_group_name_H-M   'P 1'
#
loop_
_entity.id
_entity.type
_entity.pdbx_description
1 polymer ?
#
loop_
_entity_poly.entity_id
_entity_poly.type
_entity_poly.pdbx_seq_one_letter_code
_entity_poly.pdbx_strand_id
1 'polypeptide(L)'
;MARGETYEEFTAKFEPKKTTDDCYTPPEVYECVLGWAHREYGFDLAKVARPFYPGGDYEREEYPEGCTVVDNPPFSILSKIVKHYQERGVGFFLFAPTLTCMGIRSCCKVVVGAGVTYANGASVNTSFVTNLDASQARSAPELRAELDAAIERLRREKAKALPKYEYPDEVLTAPMLARYSKYGIDFRVSPQECSFTRALDAQRGQGKAIYGSGYLISERAAAERAAAERAAAER
;
A
#
# COMPACT_ATOMS: atom_id res chain seq x y z
N MET A 1 10.29 -32.90 -6.86
CA MET A 1 9.98 -32.38 -5.52
C MET A 1 11.27 -32.35 -4.72
N ALA A 2 11.59 -31.23 -4.08
CA ALA A 2 12.70 -31.20 -3.13
C ALA A 2 12.36 -32.08 -1.91
N ARG A 3 13.36 -32.65 -1.23
CA ARG A 3 13.12 -33.47 -0.03
C ARG A 3 12.43 -32.62 1.05
N GLY A 4 11.20 -32.99 1.42
CA GLY A 4 10.41 -32.32 2.47
C GLY A 4 9.35 -31.32 1.97
N GLU A 5 9.22 -31.15 0.66
CA GLU A 5 8.19 -30.30 0.06
C GLU A 5 6.84 -31.05 -0.03
N THR A 6 5.77 -30.41 0.45
CA THR A 6 4.40 -30.92 0.34
C THR A 6 3.88 -30.76 -1.09
N TYR A 7 2.88 -31.58 -1.48
CA TYR A 7 2.24 -31.48 -2.80
C TYR A 7 1.62 -30.09 -3.04
N GLU A 8 1.10 -29.46 -1.99
CA GLU A 8 0.55 -28.11 -2.01
C GLU A 8 1.63 -27.05 -2.26
N GLU A 9 2.79 -27.14 -1.60
CA GLU A 9 3.93 -26.25 -1.85
C GLU A 9 4.53 -26.42 -3.24
N PHE A 10 4.54 -27.66 -3.75
CA PHE A 10 4.99 -27.95 -5.11
C PHE A 10 4.04 -27.37 -6.16
N THR A 11 2.72 -27.49 -5.97
CA THR A 11 1.71 -26.98 -6.91
C THR A 11 1.61 -25.46 -6.89
N ALA A 12 1.76 -24.82 -5.72
CA ALA A 12 1.79 -23.36 -5.57
C ALA A 12 2.90 -22.67 -6.39
N LYS A 13 3.98 -23.38 -6.75
CA LYS A 13 5.06 -22.85 -7.61
C LYS A 13 4.65 -22.72 -9.07
N PHE A 14 3.66 -23.48 -9.50
CA PHE A 14 3.12 -23.49 -10.85
C PHE A 14 1.79 -22.75 -10.97
N GLU A 15 1.20 -22.34 -9.84
CA GLU A 15 0.12 -21.37 -9.87
C GLU A 15 0.64 -20.07 -10.53
N PRO A 16 -0.11 -19.51 -11.49
CA PRO A 16 0.25 -18.23 -12.07
C PRO A 16 0.45 -17.23 -10.93
N LYS A 17 1.67 -16.68 -10.79
CA LYS A 17 1.90 -15.59 -9.85
C LYS A 17 0.87 -14.52 -10.18
N LYS A 18 -0.02 -14.18 -9.24
CA LYS A 18 -0.91 -13.03 -9.35
C LYS A 18 -0.05 -11.85 -9.79
N THR A 19 -0.14 -11.49 -11.06
CA THR A 19 0.59 -10.34 -11.56
C THR A 19 -0.08 -9.11 -10.95
N THR A 20 0.57 -7.97 -11.00
CA THR A 20 0.02 -6.70 -10.48
C THR A 20 -1.37 -6.37 -11.05
N ASP A 21 -1.72 -7.04 -12.15
CA ASP A 21 -2.96 -7.00 -12.91
C ASP A 21 -4.19 -7.66 -12.23
N ASP A 22 -4.00 -8.53 -11.22
CA ASP A 22 -5.09 -9.20 -10.46
C ASP A 22 -5.36 -8.56 -9.09
N CYS A 23 -4.88 -7.34 -8.88
CA CYS A 23 -4.84 -6.77 -7.55
C CYS A 23 -6.01 -5.83 -7.27
N TYR A 24 -6.79 -6.17 -6.25
CA TYR A 24 -7.85 -5.30 -5.74
C TYR A 24 -7.29 -3.98 -5.21
N THR A 25 -7.93 -2.89 -5.63
CA THR A 25 -7.78 -1.55 -5.05
C THR A 25 -8.33 -1.58 -3.62
N PRO A 26 -7.65 -0.96 -2.63
CA PRO A 26 -8.22 -0.78 -1.31
C PRO A 26 -9.61 -0.14 -1.40
N PRO A 27 -10.65 -0.68 -0.72
CA PRO A 27 -12.02 -0.19 -0.85
C PRO A 27 -12.14 1.32 -0.65
N GLU A 28 -11.47 1.87 0.34
CA GLU A 28 -11.49 3.31 0.68
C GLU A 28 -10.89 4.18 -0.43
N VAL A 29 -9.89 3.67 -1.15
CA VAL A 29 -9.31 4.32 -2.32
C VAL A 29 -10.28 4.24 -3.49
N TYR A 30 -10.91 3.09 -3.71
CA TYR A 30 -11.90 2.91 -4.77
C TYR A 30 -13.11 3.83 -4.58
N GLU A 31 -13.70 3.86 -3.39
CA GLU A 31 -14.86 4.71 -3.07
C GLU A 31 -14.53 6.20 -3.21
N CYS A 32 -13.31 6.61 -2.83
CA CYS A 32 -12.81 7.97 -3.03
C CYS A 32 -12.80 8.34 -4.53
N VAL A 33 -12.26 7.47 -5.37
CA VAL A 33 -12.19 7.68 -6.82
C VAL A 33 -13.58 7.70 -7.45
N LEU A 34 -14.42 6.72 -7.10
CA LEU A 34 -15.79 6.61 -7.61
C LEU A 34 -16.61 7.86 -7.26
N GLY A 35 -16.57 8.28 -6.00
CA GLY A 35 -17.29 9.45 -5.52
C GLY A 35 -16.83 10.74 -6.20
N TRP A 36 -15.52 10.94 -6.35
CA TRP A 36 -14.99 12.12 -7.05
C TRP A 36 -15.35 12.11 -8.53
N ALA A 37 -15.13 10.99 -9.23
CA ALA A 37 -15.41 10.89 -10.66
C ALA A 37 -16.91 11.07 -10.97
N HIS A 38 -17.79 10.55 -10.11
CA HIS A 38 -19.23 10.79 -10.23
C HIS A 38 -19.57 12.28 -10.09
N ARG A 39 -19.03 12.98 -9.09
CA ARG A 39 -19.26 14.42 -8.91
C ARG A 39 -18.75 15.25 -10.08
N GLU A 40 -17.59 14.87 -10.63
CA GLU A 40 -16.95 15.59 -11.74
C GLU A 40 -17.67 15.38 -13.08
N TYR A 41 -18.07 14.14 -13.37
CA TYR A 41 -18.55 13.76 -14.71
C TYR A 41 -20.04 13.40 -14.79
N GLY A 42 -20.73 13.30 -13.66
CA GLY A 42 -22.19 13.17 -13.60
C GLY A 42 -22.78 11.85 -14.12
N PHE A 43 -21.99 10.77 -14.21
CA PHE A 43 -22.51 9.45 -14.60
C PHE A 43 -23.35 8.83 -13.48
N ASP A 44 -24.26 7.92 -13.83
CA ASP A 44 -25.13 7.24 -12.87
C ASP A 44 -24.38 6.16 -12.08
N LEU A 45 -24.31 6.31 -10.75
CA LEU A 45 -23.69 5.34 -9.85
C LEU A 45 -24.35 3.95 -9.92
N ALA A 46 -25.66 3.89 -10.20
CA ALA A 46 -26.37 2.62 -10.34
C ALA A 46 -25.99 1.83 -11.60
N LYS A 47 -25.31 2.49 -12.56
CA LYS A 47 -24.85 1.90 -13.82
C LYS A 47 -23.33 1.77 -13.89
N VAL A 48 -22.65 1.76 -12.74
CA VAL A 48 -21.21 1.58 -12.69
C VAL A 48 -20.87 0.10 -12.83
N ALA A 49 -19.96 -0.20 -13.77
CA ALA A 49 -19.47 -1.55 -14.02
C ALA A 49 -18.03 -1.72 -13.49
N ARG A 50 -17.75 -2.94 -13.00
CA ARG A 50 -16.44 -3.37 -12.50
C ARG A 50 -16.03 -4.72 -13.09
N PRO A 51 -15.65 -4.77 -14.36
CA PRO A 51 -15.44 -6.02 -15.07
C PRO A 51 -14.08 -6.67 -14.78
N PHE A 52 -13.19 -6.03 -14.00
CA PHE A 52 -11.86 -6.54 -13.72
C PHE A 52 -11.81 -7.23 -12.35
N TYR A 53 -12.12 -8.52 -12.37
CA TYR A 53 -12.04 -9.42 -11.22
C TYR A 53 -11.53 -10.80 -11.67
N PRO A 54 -11.06 -11.67 -10.76
CA PRO A 54 -10.57 -13.00 -11.11
C PRO A 54 -11.62 -13.80 -11.90
N GLY A 55 -11.26 -14.20 -13.13
CA GLY A 55 -12.15 -14.92 -14.04
C GLY A 55 -13.14 -14.04 -14.82
N GLY A 56 -13.11 -12.72 -14.64
CA GLY A 56 -13.90 -11.76 -15.42
C GLY A 56 -13.40 -11.64 -16.86
N ASP A 57 -14.33 -11.38 -17.79
CA ASP A 57 -14.05 -11.12 -19.20
C ASP A 57 -14.71 -9.80 -19.61
N TYR A 58 -13.96 -8.71 -19.51
CA TYR A 58 -14.43 -7.37 -19.84
C TYR A 58 -14.88 -7.23 -21.31
N GLU A 59 -14.47 -8.13 -22.20
CA GLU A 59 -14.88 -8.12 -23.61
C GLU A 59 -16.30 -8.66 -23.77
N ARG A 60 -16.66 -9.68 -22.97
CA ARG A 60 -17.97 -10.35 -22.98
C ARG A 60 -18.99 -9.76 -22.02
N GLU A 61 -18.57 -8.91 -21.10
CA GLU A 61 -19.45 -8.19 -20.20
C GLU A 61 -20.53 -7.39 -20.99
N GLU A 62 -21.75 -7.40 -20.45
CA GLU A 62 -22.83 -6.57 -20.92
C GLU A 62 -22.68 -5.14 -20.37
N TYR A 63 -22.66 -4.16 -21.26
CA TYR A 63 -22.55 -2.74 -20.91
C TYR A 63 -23.84 -2.04 -21.35
N PRO A 64 -24.83 -1.90 -20.45
CA PRO A 64 -26.07 -1.20 -20.76
C PRO A 64 -25.85 0.26 -21.18
N GLU A 65 -26.81 0.82 -21.89
CA GLU A 65 -26.73 2.22 -22.32
C GLU A 65 -26.58 3.18 -21.11
N GLY A 66 -25.58 4.07 -21.23
CA GLY A 66 -25.21 5.01 -20.18
C GLY A 66 -24.43 4.41 -19.02
N CYS A 67 -23.94 3.16 -19.12
CA CYS A 67 -23.03 2.61 -18.12
C CYS A 67 -21.66 3.29 -18.16
N THR A 68 -20.99 3.28 -17.01
CA THR A 68 -19.61 3.78 -16.87
C THR A 68 -18.76 2.76 -16.14
N VAL A 69 -17.63 2.40 -16.74
CA VAL A 69 -16.65 1.53 -16.08
C VAL A 69 -15.75 2.38 -15.19
N VAL A 70 -15.81 2.15 -13.88
CA VAL A 70 -14.88 2.76 -12.92
C VAL A 70 -14.18 1.63 -12.21
N ASP A 71 -12.93 1.33 -12.60
CA ASP A 71 -12.25 0.14 -12.10
C ASP A 71 -10.73 0.14 -12.34
N ASN A 72 -10.05 -0.83 -11.74
CA ASN A 72 -8.61 -1.04 -11.85
C ASN A 72 -8.28 -2.17 -12.85
N PRO A 73 -8.01 -1.84 -14.12
CA PRO A 73 -7.72 -2.85 -15.12
C PRO A 73 -6.29 -3.42 -15.00
N PRO A 74 -6.02 -4.56 -15.64
CA PRO A 74 -4.66 -4.99 -15.94
C PRO A 74 -3.93 -3.91 -16.76
N PHE A 75 -2.88 -3.33 -16.19
CA PHE A 75 -2.18 -2.19 -16.80
C PHE A 75 -1.43 -2.59 -18.07
N SER A 76 -1.01 -3.85 -18.17
CA SER A 76 -0.30 -4.41 -19.32
C SER A 76 -1.10 -4.34 -20.62
N ILE A 77 -2.44 -4.34 -20.54
CA ILE A 77 -3.34 -4.30 -21.70
C ILE A 77 -4.26 -3.06 -21.71
N LEU A 78 -3.96 -2.04 -20.90
CA LEU A 78 -4.79 -0.84 -20.74
C LEU A 78 -5.14 -0.15 -22.07
N SER A 79 -4.19 -0.07 -23.02
CA SER A 79 -4.46 0.49 -24.35
C SER A 79 -5.51 -0.30 -25.14
N LYS A 80 -5.53 -1.63 -25.00
CA LYS A 80 -6.52 -2.51 -25.64
C LYS A 80 -7.91 -2.28 -25.03
N ILE A 81 -7.96 -2.18 -23.69
CA ILE A 81 -9.19 -1.93 -22.93
C ILE A 81 -9.81 -0.58 -23.31
N VAL A 82 -9.00 0.48 -23.33
CA VAL A 82 -9.47 1.82 -23.73
C VAL A 82 -10.04 1.80 -25.14
N LYS A 83 -9.34 1.16 -26.08
CA LYS A 83 -9.82 1.02 -27.47
C LYS A 83 -11.17 0.30 -27.52
N HIS A 84 -11.30 -0.82 -26.82
CA HIS A 84 -12.54 -1.61 -26.76
C HIS A 84 -13.73 -0.80 -26.23
N TYR A 85 -13.55 -0.06 -25.13
CA TYR A 85 -14.62 0.78 -24.59
C TYR A 85 -15.00 1.92 -25.53
N GLN A 86 -14.03 2.53 -26.22
CA GLN A 86 -14.35 3.58 -27.20
C GLN A 86 -15.13 3.05 -28.40
N GLU A 87 -14.74 1.91 -28.94
CA GLU A 87 -15.45 1.29 -30.08
C GLU A 87 -16.89 0.91 -29.72
N ARG A 88 -17.16 0.60 -28.45
CA ARG A 88 -18.50 0.28 -27.93
C ARG A 88 -19.27 1.48 -27.37
N GLY A 89 -18.68 2.68 -27.36
CA GLY A 89 -19.29 3.88 -26.78
C GLY A 89 -19.50 3.80 -25.25
N VAL A 90 -18.70 3.00 -24.55
CA VAL A 90 -18.79 2.81 -23.10
C VAL A 90 -18.03 3.93 -22.39
N GLY A 91 -18.66 4.60 -21.43
CA GLY A 91 -18.00 5.57 -20.56
C GLY A 91 -17.00 4.87 -19.64
N PHE A 92 -15.84 5.47 -19.38
CA PHE A 92 -14.87 4.88 -18.45
C PHE A 92 -14.07 5.91 -17.68
N PHE A 93 -13.68 5.54 -16.46
CA PHE A 93 -12.68 6.20 -15.62
C PHE A 93 -11.80 5.12 -14.98
N LEU A 94 -10.66 4.83 -15.62
CA LEU A 94 -9.82 3.67 -15.29
C LEU A 94 -8.56 4.10 -14.55
N PHE A 95 -8.14 3.27 -13.60
CA PHE A 95 -6.86 3.43 -12.92
C PHE A 95 -5.72 3.16 -13.92
N ALA A 96 -4.61 3.90 -13.78
CA ALA A 96 -3.45 3.80 -14.65
C ALA A 96 -2.15 4.13 -13.90
N PRO A 97 -1.00 3.54 -14.27
CA PRO A 97 0.29 3.94 -13.72
C PRO A 97 0.66 5.34 -14.20
N THR A 98 1.02 6.22 -13.28
CA THR A 98 1.25 7.66 -13.56
C THR A 98 2.30 7.91 -14.63
N LEU A 99 3.39 7.14 -14.64
CA LEU A 99 4.48 7.35 -15.59
C LEU A 99 4.12 6.90 -17.02
N THR A 100 3.31 5.86 -17.16
CA THR A 100 3.02 5.24 -18.47
C THR A 100 1.66 5.65 -19.03
N CYS A 101 0.76 6.23 -18.22
CA CYS A 101 -0.58 6.63 -18.67
C CYS A 101 -0.55 7.64 -19.82
N MET A 102 0.52 8.44 -19.94
CA MET A 102 0.70 9.39 -21.04
C MET A 102 0.81 8.70 -22.41
N GLY A 103 1.22 7.43 -22.46
CA GLY A 103 1.27 6.63 -23.68
C GLY A 103 -0.09 6.10 -24.15
N ILE A 104 -1.12 6.17 -23.31
CA ILE A 104 -2.48 5.73 -23.64
C ILE A 104 -3.16 6.80 -24.50
N ARG A 105 -3.57 6.40 -25.70
CA ARG A 105 -4.09 7.31 -26.73
C ARG A 105 -5.61 7.41 -26.70
N SER A 106 -6.11 8.45 -27.36
CA SER A 106 -7.55 8.71 -27.59
C SER A 106 -8.39 8.98 -26.35
N CYS A 107 -7.80 9.10 -25.16
CA CYS A 107 -8.52 9.43 -23.93
C CYS A 107 -7.82 10.55 -23.15
N CYS A 108 -8.55 11.18 -22.24
CA CYS A 108 -7.99 12.09 -21.25
C CYS A 108 -7.11 11.34 -20.26
N LYS A 109 -6.02 11.98 -19.81
CA LYS A 109 -5.23 11.55 -18.65
C LYS A 109 -5.53 12.49 -17.48
N VAL A 110 -6.06 11.95 -16.39
CA VAL A 110 -6.22 12.68 -15.13
C VAL A 110 -5.04 12.33 -14.23
N VAL A 111 -4.05 13.20 -14.20
CA VAL A 111 -2.74 12.94 -13.58
C VAL A 111 -2.72 13.49 -12.16
N VAL A 112 -2.64 12.60 -11.17
CA VAL A 112 -2.59 12.95 -9.73
C VAL A 112 -1.35 12.41 -9.03
N GLY A 113 -0.80 11.28 -9.49
CA GLY A 113 0.41 10.69 -8.92
C GLY A 113 0.26 10.26 -7.47
N ALA A 114 -0.87 9.66 -7.08
CA ALA A 114 -1.12 9.22 -5.70
C ALA A 114 -0.43 7.87 -5.42
N GLY A 115 0.28 7.75 -4.31
CA GLY A 115 0.96 6.51 -3.92
C GLY A 115 0.00 5.49 -3.32
N VAL A 116 -0.56 4.60 -4.14
CA VAL A 116 -1.54 3.59 -3.70
C VAL A 116 -0.83 2.27 -3.43
N THR A 117 -1.02 1.71 -2.24
CA THR A 117 -0.61 0.34 -1.92
C THR A 117 -1.78 -0.61 -2.18
N TYR A 118 -1.62 -1.51 -3.15
CA TYR A 118 -2.64 -2.49 -3.52
C TYR A 118 -2.60 -3.72 -2.60
N ALA A 119 -3.63 -4.56 -2.65
CA ALA A 119 -3.76 -5.74 -1.77
C ALA A 119 -2.57 -6.73 -1.83
N ASN A 120 -1.83 -6.78 -2.94
CA ASN A 120 -0.61 -7.59 -3.10
C ASN A 120 0.64 -6.95 -2.48
N GLY A 121 0.51 -5.79 -1.83
CA GLY A 121 1.60 -5.03 -1.23
C GLY A 121 2.38 -4.14 -2.21
N ALA A 122 2.05 -4.14 -3.50
CA ALA A 122 2.68 -3.25 -4.46
C ALA A 122 2.26 -1.80 -4.20
N SER A 123 3.24 -0.91 -4.07
CA SER A 123 3.01 0.53 -3.99
C SER A 123 3.23 1.15 -5.38
N VAL A 124 2.18 1.67 -6.00
CA VAL A 124 2.22 2.23 -7.36
C VAL A 124 1.71 3.67 -7.34
N ASN A 125 2.47 4.56 -7.98
CA ASN A 125 2.00 5.92 -8.26
C ASN A 125 0.87 5.86 -9.29
N THR A 126 -0.34 6.09 -8.83
CA THR A 126 -1.58 5.87 -9.57
C THR A 126 -2.17 7.20 -10.04
N SER A 127 -2.61 7.20 -11.29
CA SER A 127 -3.36 8.26 -11.97
C SER A 127 -4.50 7.59 -12.76
N PHE A 128 -5.18 8.32 -13.64
CA PHE A 128 -6.38 7.79 -14.31
C PHE A 128 -6.43 8.15 -15.79
N VAL A 129 -7.18 7.35 -16.55
CA VAL A 129 -7.54 7.63 -17.94
C VAL A 129 -9.06 7.58 -18.12
N THR A 130 -9.60 8.48 -18.93
CA THR A 130 -11.06 8.59 -19.11
C THR A 130 -11.45 9.12 -20.49
N ASN A 131 -12.61 8.72 -21.01
CA ASN A 131 -13.26 9.35 -22.16
C ASN A 131 -14.39 10.33 -21.77
N LEU A 132 -14.60 10.56 -20.47
CA LEU A 132 -15.64 11.45 -19.96
C LEU A 132 -15.22 12.93 -19.99
N ASP A 133 -13.93 13.20 -20.22
CA ASP A 133 -13.36 14.54 -20.27
C ASP A 133 -12.89 14.84 -21.69
N ALA A 134 -13.24 16.03 -22.19
CA ALA A 134 -12.83 16.49 -23.52
C ALA A 134 -11.34 16.89 -23.60
N SER A 135 -10.70 17.10 -22.45
CA SER A 135 -9.29 17.48 -22.38
C SER A 135 -8.39 16.30 -22.74
N GLN A 136 -7.22 16.58 -23.32
CA GLN A 136 -6.24 15.52 -23.58
C GLN A 136 -5.55 15.05 -22.29
N ALA A 137 -5.28 15.96 -21.36
CA ALA A 137 -4.72 15.67 -20.05
C ALA A 137 -5.04 16.82 -19.09
N ARG A 138 -5.19 16.52 -17.80
CA ARG A 138 -5.40 17.50 -16.73
C ARG A 138 -4.85 17.02 -15.40
N SER A 139 -4.58 17.96 -14.51
CA SER A 139 -4.43 17.66 -13.09
C SER A 139 -5.81 17.60 -12.41
N ALA A 140 -5.86 16.97 -11.24
CA ALA A 140 -7.03 16.95 -10.36
C ALA A 140 -6.59 17.10 -8.89
N PRO A 141 -6.31 18.34 -8.42
CA PRO A 141 -5.79 18.57 -7.08
C PRO A 141 -6.77 18.15 -5.97
N GLU A 142 -8.07 18.28 -6.19
CA GLU A 142 -9.10 17.83 -5.25
C GLU A 142 -9.09 16.32 -5.06
N LEU A 143 -9.11 15.56 -6.16
CA LEU A 143 -8.95 14.10 -6.14
C LEU A 143 -7.66 13.69 -5.43
N ARG A 144 -6.55 14.40 -5.71
CA ARG A 144 -5.27 14.13 -5.06
C ARG A 144 -5.36 14.30 -3.55
N ALA A 145 -5.97 15.39 -3.07
CA ALA A 145 -6.12 15.65 -1.65
C ALA A 145 -7.03 14.60 -0.95
N GLU A 146 -8.14 14.21 -1.60
CA GLU A 146 -9.04 13.16 -1.07
C GLU A 146 -8.33 11.80 -0.97
N LEU A 147 -7.55 11.44 -1.99
CA LEU A 147 -6.74 10.22 -2.01
C LEU A 147 -5.67 10.21 -0.93
N ASP A 148 -4.89 11.29 -0.79
CA ASP A 148 -3.86 11.40 0.25
C ASP A 148 -4.47 11.25 1.64
N ALA A 149 -5.65 11.85 1.88
CA ALA A 149 -6.37 11.70 3.13
C ALA A 149 -6.84 10.25 3.37
N ALA A 150 -7.35 9.56 2.35
CA ALA A 150 -7.75 8.16 2.45
C ALA A 150 -6.56 7.23 2.75
N ILE A 151 -5.45 7.43 2.04
CA ILE A 151 -4.20 6.66 2.22
C ILE A 151 -3.64 6.87 3.63
N GLU A 152 -3.63 8.10 4.13
CA GLU A 152 -3.15 8.38 5.49
C GLU A 152 -4.08 7.80 6.57
N ARG A 153 -5.40 7.76 6.36
CA ARG A 153 -6.33 7.04 7.26
C ARG A 153 -6.00 5.55 7.31
N LEU A 154 -5.88 4.89 6.17
CA LEU A 154 -5.50 3.47 6.07
C LEU A 154 -4.17 3.18 6.76
N ARG A 155 -3.19 4.06 6.56
CA ARG A 155 -1.88 3.96 7.23
C ARG A 155 -2.01 4.04 8.75
N ARG A 156 -2.82 4.97 9.26
CA ARG A 156 -3.06 5.13 10.70
C ARG A 156 -3.81 3.95 11.30
N GLU A 157 -4.80 3.39 10.60
CA GLU A 157 -5.54 2.20 11.05
C GLU A 157 -4.64 0.97 11.12
N LYS A 158 -3.82 0.75 10.08
CA LYS A 158 -2.80 -0.30 10.09
C LYS A 158 -1.81 -0.11 11.24
N ALA A 159 -1.40 1.13 11.52
CA ALA A 159 -0.52 1.44 12.65
C ALA A 159 -1.19 1.21 14.01
N LYS A 160 -2.51 1.46 14.14
CA LYS A 160 -3.28 1.14 15.36
C LYS A 160 -3.41 -0.35 15.61
N ALA A 161 -3.49 -1.16 14.56
CA ALA A 161 -3.64 -2.61 14.65
C ALA A 161 -2.33 -3.33 15.05
N LEU A 162 -1.17 -2.71 14.82
CA LEU A 162 0.11 -3.32 15.19
C LEU A 162 0.38 -3.18 16.70
N PRO A 163 0.82 -4.27 17.38
CA PRO A 163 1.15 -4.20 18.79
C PRO A 163 2.32 -3.23 19.00
N LYS A 164 2.15 -2.32 19.96
CA LYS A 164 3.25 -1.52 20.47
C LYS A 164 3.97 -2.32 21.54
N TYR A 165 5.28 -2.49 21.38
CA TYR A 165 6.12 -3.14 22.37
C TYR A 165 6.83 -2.06 23.20
N GLU A 166 6.61 -2.08 24.50
CA GLU A 166 7.42 -1.37 25.48
C GLU A 166 8.31 -2.39 26.16
N TYR A 167 9.60 -2.09 26.24
CA TYR A 167 10.59 -2.91 26.93
C TYR A 167 11.16 -2.13 28.12
N PRO A 168 11.64 -2.84 29.17
CA PRO A 168 12.38 -2.23 30.26
C PRO A 168 13.61 -1.45 29.79
N ASP A 169 14.13 -0.57 30.66
CA ASP A 169 15.22 0.31 30.30
C ASP A 169 16.54 -0.42 30.01
N GLU A 170 16.67 -1.62 30.57
CA GLU A 170 17.80 -2.51 30.42
C GLU A 170 17.75 -3.29 29.09
N VAL A 171 16.70 -3.15 28.29
CA VAL A 171 16.59 -3.82 26.99
C VAL A 171 16.94 -2.87 25.87
N LEU A 172 17.98 -3.20 25.12
CA LEU A 172 18.39 -2.49 23.92
C LEU A 172 18.08 -3.31 22.67
N THR A 173 17.39 -2.70 21.70
CA THR A 173 17.04 -3.34 20.42
C THR A 173 17.56 -2.53 19.24
N ALA A 174 17.73 -3.18 18.07
CA ALA A 174 18.17 -2.48 16.86
C ALA A 174 17.22 -1.33 16.44
N PRO A 175 15.88 -1.45 16.52
CA PRO A 175 14.98 -0.33 16.25
C PRO A 175 15.18 0.88 17.17
N MET A 176 15.54 0.67 18.44
CA MET A 176 15.88 1.76 19.37
C MET A 176 17.15 2.47 18.92
N LEU A 177 18.22 1.74 18.59
CA LEU A 177 19.47 2.32 18.08
C LEU A 177 19.27 3.06 16.75
N ALA A 178 18.48 2.51 15.83
CA ALA A 178 18.14 3.17 14.57
C ALA A 178 17.38 4.49 14.81
N ARG A 179 16.48 4.51 15.81
CA ARG A 179 15.78 5.73 16.25
C ARG A 179 16.78 6.76 16.80
N TYR A 180 17.77 6.35 17.58
CA TYR A 180 18.83 7.23 18.09
C TYR A 180 19.64 7.86 16.95
N SER A 181 20.08 7.05 15.97
CA SER A 181 20.77 7.57 14.79
C SER A 181 19.93 8.59 14.03
N LYS A 182 18.63 8.33 13.86
CA LYS A 182 17.70 9.28 13.20
C LYS A 182 17.61 10.61 13.92
N TYR A 183 17.67 10.62 15.25
CA TYR A 183 17.60 11.84 16.06
C TYR A 183 18.99 12.40 16.44
N GLY A 184 20.07 11.90 15.83
CA GLY A 184 21.42 12.41 16.07
C GLY A 184 21.99 12.08 17.45
N ILE A 185 21.50 11.04 18.11
CA ILE A 185 21.99 10.55 19.40
C ILE A 185 23.08 9.50 19.14
N ASP A 186 24.32 9.78 19.56
CA ASP A 186 25.43 8.81 19.55
C ASP A 186 25.45 8.05 20.88
N PHE A 187 24.79 6.89 20.91
CA PHE A 187 24.73 5.99 22.06
C PHE A 187 25.53 4.71 21.80
N ARG A 188 26.32 4.28 22.78
CA ARG A 188 27.23 3.14 22.67
C ARG A 188 27.16 2.28 23.92
N VAL A 189 27.27 0.97 23.76
CA VAL A 189 27.34 0.02 24.89
C VAL A 189 28.54 -0.89 24.69
N SER A 190 29.35 -1.04 25.74
CA SER A 190 30.53 -1.91 25.70
C SER A 190 30.13 -3.39 25.77
N PRO A 191 30.89 -4.33 25.16
CA PRO A 191 30.64 -5.76 25.30
C PRO A 191 30.63 -6.28 26.75
N GLN A 192 31.33 -5.60 27.68
CA GLN A 192 31.32 -5.95 29.11
C GLN A 192 30.06 -5.47 29.84
N GLU A 193 29.27 -4.60 29.21
CA GLU A 193 28.06 -4.01 29.78
C GLU A 193 26.80 -4.55 29.11
N CYS A 194 26.92 -5.58 28.27
CA CYS A 194 25.77 -6.15 27.62
C CYS A 194 25.82 -7.68 27.51
N SER A 195 24.63 -8.27 27.43
CA SER A 195 24.45 -9.70 27.19
C SER A 195 23.33 -9.91 26.18
N PHE A 196 23.58 -10.74 25.16
CA PHE A 196 22.61 -11.01 24.12
C PHE A 196 21.38 -11.75 24.68
N THR A 197 20.19 -11.35 24.25
CA THR A 197 18.95 -12.04 24.59
C THR A 197 17.94 -12.04 23.44
N ARG A 198 17.17 -13.13 23.35
CA ARG A 198 16.03 -13.25 22.42
C ARG A 198 14.69 -13.04 23.09
N ALA A 199 14.62 -13.13 24.42
CA ALA A 199 13.37 -13.05 25.17
C ALA A 199 13.65 -12.71 26.65
N LEU A 200 12.76 -11.94 27.26
CA LEU A 200 12.73 -11.76 28.72
C LEU A 200 12.04 -12.95 29.39
N ASP A 201 12.37 -13.24 30.65
CA ASP A 201 11.73 -14.36 31.37
C ASP A 201 10.20 -14.20 31.48
N ALA A 202 9.72 -12.96 31.67
CA ALA A 202 8.30 -12.63 31.62
C ALA A 202 7.64 -12.93 30.25
N GLN A 203 8.41 -12.85 29.16
CA GLN A 203 7.92 -13.19 27.82
C GLN A 203 7.95 -14.69 27.56
N ARG A 204 8.97 -15.40 28.09
CA ARG A 204 9.10 -16.86 27.94
C ARG A 204 7.89 -17.59 28.52
N GLY A 205 7.39 -17.15 29.68
CA GLY A 205 6.18 -17.70 30.29
C GLY A 205 4.91 -17.55 29.43
N GLN A 206 4.93 -16.67 28.44
CA GLN A 206 3.83 -16.44 27.48
C GLN A 206 4.14 -16.96 26.08
N GLY A 207 5.26 -17.68 25.88
CA GLY A 207 5.71 -18.10 24.55
C GLY A 207 6.09 -16.95 23.62
N LYS A 208 6.40 -15.76 24.17
CA LYS A 208 6.77 -14.56 23.42
C LYS A 208 8.28 -14.33 23.42
N ALA A 209 8.73 -13.48 22.51
CA ALA A 209 10.12 -13.07 22.36
C ALA A 209 10.22 -11.54 22.19
N ILE A 210 11.44 -11.01 22.32
CA ILE A 210 11.74 -9.65 21.87
C ILE A 210 11.53 -9.61 20.36
N TYR A 211 10.85 -8.58 19.87
CA TYR A 211 10.63 -8.36 18.45
C TYR A 211 11.99 -8.24 17.73
N GLY A 212 12.35 -9.31 17.01
CA GLY A 212 13.71 -9.54 16.52
C GLY A 212 14.60 -10.17 17.58
N SER A 213 15.47 -9.35 18.19
CA SER A 213 16.37 -9.71 19.29
C SER A 213 16.93 -8.44 19.93
N GLY A 214 17.64 -8.57 21.05
CA GLY A 214 18.26 -7.44 21.72
C GLY A 214 19.40 -7.82 22.65
N TYR A 215 19.83 -6.83 23.41
CA TYR A 215 20.79 -6.98 24.50
C TYR A 215 20.15 -6.55 25.80
N LEU A 216 20.43 -7.29 26.88
CA LEU A 216 20.34 -6.75 28.22
C LEU A 216 21.57 -5.90 28.45
N ILE A 217 21.41 -4.67 28.94
CA ILE A 217 22.49 -3.73 29.23
C ILE A 217 22.59 -3.47 30.74
N SER A 218 23.76 -3.06 31.20
CA SER A 218 23.97 -2.70 32.61
C SER A 218 23.05 -1.56 33.05
N GLU A 219 22.70 -1.50 34.33
CA GLU A 219 21.91 -0.38 34.89
C GLU A 219 22.56 0.98 34.61
N ARG A 220 23.89 1.04 34.62
CA ARG A 220 24.66 2.23 34.24
C ARG A 220 24.38 2.63 32.79
N ALA A 221 24.50 1.70 31.85
CA ALA A 221 24.24 1.95 30.44
C ALA A 221 22.76 2.32 30.18
N ALA A 222 21.83 1.72 30.93
CA ALA A 222 20.41 2.08 30.89
C ALA A 222 20.16 3.52 31.41
N ALA A 223 20.83 3.93 32.49
CA ALA A 223 20.74 5.29 33.02
C ALA A 223 21.32 6.34 32.04
N GLU A 224 22.47 6.05 31.42
CA GLU A 224 23.07 6.89 30.38
C GLU A 224 22.14 7.04 29.16
N ARG A 225 21.52 5.93 28.74
CA ARG A 225 20.51 5.93 27.67
C ARG A 225 19.33 6.82 28.01
N ALA A 226 18.74 6.66 29.20
CA ALA A 226 17.60 7.45 29.64
C ALA A 226 17.96 8.95 29.75
N ALA A 227 19.19 9.28 30.14
CA ALA A 227 19.69 10.66 30.15
C ALA A 227 19.82 11.24 28.74
N ALA A 228 20.38 10.46 27.79
CA ALA A 228 20.53 10.86 26.40
C ALA A 228 19.16 11.07 25.71
N GLU A 229 18.18 10.22 26.00
CA GLU A 229 16.83 10.37 25.48
C GLU A 229 16.13 11.63 26.01
N ARG A 230 16.25 11.92 27.32
CA ARG A 230 15.71 13.15 27.92
C ARG A 230 16.33 14.40 27.29
N ALA A 231 17.66 14.45 27.19
CA ALA A 231 18.36 15.58 26.60
C ALA A 231 18.01 15.81 25.12
N ALA A 232 17.66 14.75 24.38
CA ALA A 232 17.22 14.85 23.00
C ALA A 232 15.74 15.25 22.87
N ALA A 233 14.90 14.94 23.85
CA ALA A 233 13.48 15.33 23.85
C ALA A 233 13.25 16.82 24.18
N GLU A 234 14.22 17.46 24.83
CA GLU A 234 14.20 18.89 25.20
C GLU A 234 14.74 19.83 24.10
N ARG A 235 15.18 19.29 22.96
CA ARG A 235 15.69 20.04 21.80
C ARG A 235 14.63 20.14 20.70
#